data_AF-A0A3M1R6U3-F1
#
_entry.id   AF-A0A3M1R6U3-F1
#
_cell.length_a   1.000
_cell.length_b   1.000
_cell.length_c   1.000
_cell.angle_alpha   90.00
_cell.angle_beta   90.00
_cell.angle_gamma   90.00
#
_symmetry.space_group_name_H-M   'P 1'
#
loop_
_entity.id
_entity.type
_entity.pdbx_description
1 polymer ?
#
loop_
_entity_poly.entity_id
_entity_poly.type
_entity_poly.pdbx_seq_one_letter_code
_entity_poly.pdbx_strand_id
1 'polypeptide(L)' 'STLMSAHLAACVPNVRILETDVDDVPWKDAIVTDPPVIEEGHLLIPNKPGWGTELNEEEIAKHPL' A
#
# COMPACT_ATOMS: atom_id res chain seq x y z
N SER A 1 5.19 -0.58 -2.79
CA SER A 1 6.04 0.38 -2.07
C SER A 1 5.29 1.08 -0.94
N THR A 2 4.10 1.65 -1.19
CA THR A 2 3.34 2.48 -0.24
C THR A 2 3.21 1.91 1.18
N LEU A 3 2.81 0.64 1.35
CA LEU A 3 2.62 0.05 2.68
C LEU A 3 3.94 -0.13 3.45
N MET A 4 5.04 -0.44 2.76
CA MET A 4 6.37 -0.56 3.38
C MET A 4 6.83 0.81 3.89
N SER A 5 6.68 1.85 3.06
CA SER A 5 6.98 3.23 3.46
C SER A 5 6.08 3.71 4.60
N ALA A 6 4.81 3.29 4.62
CA ALA A 6 3.87 3.64 5.69
C ALA A 6 4.30 3.06 7.04
N HIS A 7 4.72 1.79 7.07
CA HIS A 7 5.28 1.19 8.29
C HIS A 7 6.54 1.92 8.77
N LEU A 8 7.44 2.30 7.85
CA LEU A 8 8.62 3.10 8.23
C LEU A 8 8.21 4.46 8.82
N ALA A 9 7.30 5.18 8.14
CA ALA A 9 6.83 6.50 8.57
C ALA A 9 6.13 6.46 9.93
N ALA A 10 5.36 5.41 10.22
CA ALA A 10 4.69 5.23 11.50
C ALA A 10 5.66 4.91 12.66
N CYS A 11 6.84 4.36 12.36
CA CYS A 11 7.83 3.93 13.35
C CYS A 11 8.85 5.00 13.75
N VAL A 12 8.86 6.16 13.09
CA VAL A 12 9.83 7.24 13.36
C VAL A 12 9.14 8.59 13.56
N PRO A 13 9.65 9.45 14.47
CA PRO A 13 8.96 10.70 14.81
C PRO A 13 9.21 11.84 13.81
N ASN A 14 10.12 11.66 12.85
CA ASN A 14 10.64 12.74 11.99
C ASN A 14 10.19 12.65 10.52
N VAL A 15 9.21 11.80 10.21
CA VAL A 15 8.55 11.79 8.89
C VAL A 15 7.28 12.62 8.97
N ARG A 16 7.14 13.60 8.07
CA ARG A 16 6.02 14.56 8.06
C ARG A 16 4.98 14.28 6.99
N ILE A 17 5.42 13.81 5.82
CA ILE A 17 4.58 13.57 4.63
C ILE A 17 5.05 12.28 3.98
N LEU A 18 4.10 11.46 3.54
CA LEU A 18 4.34 10.23 2.80
C LEU A 18 3.68 10.35 1.42
N GLU A 19 4.46 10.10 0.38
CA GLU A 19 3.97 10.07 -0.99
C GLU A 19 3.09 8.84 -1.23
N THR A 20 2.01 9.03 -1.98
CA THR A 20 1.22 7.96 -2.57
C THR A 20 0.94 8.32 -4.02
N ASP A 21 1.09 7.34 -4.91
CA ASP A 21 0.70 7.50 -6.30
C ASP A 21 -0.80 7.22 -6.45
N VAL A 22 -1.52 8.15 -7.04
CA VAL A 22 -2.96 8.07 -7.31
C VAL A 22 -3.25 7.80 -8.78
N ASP A 23 -2.28 8.07 -9.67
CA ASP A 23 -2.41 7.97 -11.12
C ASP A 23 -1.63 6.75 -11.63
N ASP A 24 -1.97 5.57 -11.11
CA ASP A 24 -1.31 4.31 -11.46
C ASP A 24 -2.23 3.41 -12.32
N VAL A 25 -1.72 2.24 -12.70
CA VAL A 25 -2.45 1.24 -13.48
C VAL A 25 -3.75 0.82 -12.77
N PRO A 26 -4.87 0.65 -13.51
CA PRO A 26 -6.18 0.36 -12.91
C PRO A 26 -6.23 -0.92 -12.06
N TRP A 27 -5.27 -1.83 -12.25
CA TRP A 27 -5.18 -3.12 -11.57
C TRP A 27 -4.24 -3.13 -10.35
N LYS A 28 -3.59 -2.01 -10.00
CA LYS A 28 -2.63 -1.94 -8.88
C LYS A 28 -3.21 -2.39 -7.55
N ASP A 29 -4.44 -2.01 -7.25
CA ASP A 29 -5.06 -2.37 -5.98
C ASP A 29 -5.56 -3.82 -5.98
N ALA A 30 -5.73 -4.44 -7.15
CA ALA A 30 -6.18 -5.81 -7.28
C ALA A 30 -5.04 -6.85 -7.08
N ILE A 31 -3.79 -6.44 -7.25
CA ILE A 31 -2.61 -7.31 -7.04
C ILE A 31 -2.25 -7.51 -5.56
N VAL A 32 -3.00 -6.89 -4.64
CA VAL A 32 -2.85 -7.01 -3.19
C VAL A 32 -4.19 -7.39 -2.56
N THR A 33 -4.16 -8.14 -1.45
CA THR A 33 -5.39 -8.54 -0.75
C THR A 33 -6.05 -7.37 0.00
N ASP A 34 -5.25 -6.44 0.49
CA ASP A 34 -5.67 -5.31 1.31
C ASP A 34 -5.00 -4.03 0.78
N PRO A 35 -5.67 -3.28 -0.13
CA PRO A 35 -5.09 -2.06 -0.67
C PRO A 35 -4.98 -0.96 0.39
N PRO A 36 -4.07 0.01 0.22
CA PRO A 36 -3.96 1.16 1.11
C PRO A 36 -5.29 1.93 1.21
N VAL A 37 -5.71 2.23 2.44
CA VAL A 37 -6.92 3.03 2.70
C VAL A 37 -6.52 4.45 3.07
N ILE A 38 -7.10 5.43 2.38
CA ILE A 38 -6.88 6.86 2.64
C ILE A 38 -8.17 7.47 3.18
N GLU A 39 -8.09 8.06 4.37
CA GLU A 39 -9.20 8.79 5.01
C GLU A 39 -8.74 10.19 5.39
N GLU A 40 -9.51 11.22 5.00
CA GLU A 40 -9.20 12.63 5.29
C GLU A 40 -7.75 13.06 4.96
N GLY A 41 -7.20 12.52 3.87
CA GLY A 41 -5.82 12.80 3.43
C GLY A 41 -4.73 12.04 4.19
N HIS A 42 -5.09 11.09 5.05
CA HIS A 42 -4.16 10.25 5.81
C HIS A 42 -4.27 8.80 5.38
N LEU A 43 -3.14 8.15 5.18
CA LEU A 43 -3.09 6.70 4.96
C LEU A 43 -3.26 5.99 6.31
N LEU A 44 -4.24 5.10 6.40
CA LEU A 44 -4.47 4.27 7.59
C LEU A 44 -3.43 3.15 7.68
N ILE A 45 -2.75 3.06 8.82
CA ILE A 45 -1.75 2.01 9.05
C ILE A 45 -2.47 0.66 9.21
N PRO A 46 -2.11 -0.37 8.41
CA PRO A 46 -2.68 -1.70 8.56
C PRO A 46 -2.37 -2.32 9.93
N ASN A 47 -3.34 -3.06 10.47
CA ASN A 47 -3.22 -3.77 11.75
C ASN A 47 -2.94 -5.27 11.60
N LYS A 48 -2.78 -5.78 10.37
CA LYS A 48 -2.41 -7.18 10.11
C LYS A 48 -0.88 -7.36 10.19
N PRO A 49 -0.37 -8.57 10.46
CA PRO A 49 1.06 -8.86 10.47
C PRO A 49 1.77 -8.51 9.16
N GLY A 50 3.10 -8.39 9.23
CA GLY A 50 3.93 -8.14 8.05
C GLY A 50 3.67 -6.76 7.45
N TRP A 51 3.35 -6.72 6.16
CA TRP A 51 3.06 -5.48 5.43
C TRP A 51 1.59 -5.05 5.49
N GLY A 52 0.75 -5.81 6.21
CA GLY A 52 -0.68 -5.53 6.27
C GLY A 52 -1.50 -6.09 5.11
N THR A 53 -0.86 -6.69 4.11
CA THR A 53 -1.46 -7.29 2.91
C THR A 53 -0.61 -8.46 2.43
N GLU A 54 -1.20 -9.33 1.60
CA GLU A 54 -0.50 -10.33 0.78
C GLU A 54 -0.58 -9.97 -0.70
N LEU A 55 0.25 -10.63 -1.52
CA LEU A 55 0.17 -10.54 -2.99
C LEU A 55 -0.90 -11.48 -3.54
N ASN A 56 -1.66 -10.97 -4.51
CA ASN A 56 -2.61 -11.76 -5.28
C ASN A 56 -1.92 -12.27 -6.56
N GLU A 57 -1.29 -13.44 -6.48
CA GLU A 57 -0.55 -14.04 -7.59
C GLU A 57 -1.43 -14.29 -8.83
N GLU A 58 -2.70 -14.65 -8.63
CA GLU A 58 -3.65 -14.87 -9.72
C GLU A 58 -3.94 -13.59 -10.51
N GLU A 59 -4.03 -12.44 -9.83
CA GLU A 59 -4.20 -11.16 -10.50
C GLU A 59 -2.92 -10.72 -11.20
N ILE A 60 -1.77 -10.88 -10.55
CA ILE A 60 -0.46 -10.55 -11.13
C ILE A 60 -0.25 -11.33 -12.44
N ALA A 61 -0.63 -12.60 -12.49
CA ALA A 61 -0.50 -13.44 -13.68
C ALA A 61 -1.30 -12.93 -14.90
N LYS A 62 -2.30 -12.06 -14.71
CA LYS A 62 -3.07 -11.44 -15.80
C LYS A 62 -2.33 -10.27 -16.46
N HIS A 63 -1.28 -9.76 -15.82
CA HIS A 63 -0.52 -8.57 -16.24
C HIS A 63 0.98 -8.91 -16.44
N PRO A 64 1.33 -9.77 -17.43
CA PRO A 64 2.71 -10.09 -17.72
C PRO A 64 3.46 -8.84 -18.23
N LEU A 65 4.77 -8.81 -17.96
CA LEU A 65 5.70 -7.77 -18.46
C LEU A 65 5.87 -7.84 -19.98
#